data_AF-A0A848FK77-F1
#
_entry.id   AF-A0A848FK77-F1
#
_cell.length_a   1.000
_cell.length_b   1.000
_cell.length_c   1.000
_cell.angle_alpha   90.00
_cell.angle_beta   90.00
_cell.angle_gamma   90.00
#
_symmetry.space_group_name_H-M   'P 1'
#
loop_
_entity.id
_entity.type
_entity.pdbx_description
1 polymer ?
#
loop_
_entity_poly.entity_id
_entity_poly.type
_entity_poly.pdbx_seq_one_letter_code
_entity_poly.pdbx_strand_id
1 'polypeptide(L)' 'MYSRILVPTDGSATATQGLSEAITLARDLKSTLVLLYVVNEYPLMMEMAAAINYADHGDTFAS' A
#
# COMPACT_ATOMS: atom_id res chain seq x y z
N MET A 1 4.68 27.94 7.08
CA MET A 1 4.57 26.75 7.94
C MET A 1 3.79 25.68 7.17
N TYR A 2 4.19 24.42 7.20
CA TYR A 2 3.50 23.36 6.45
C TYR A 2 2.17 23.02 7.12
N SER A 3 1.05 23.19 6.43
CA SER A 3 -0.28 22.84 6.95
C SER A 3 -0.63 21.37 6.73
N ARG A 4 0.01 20.73 5.76
CA ARG A 4 -0.19 19.33 5.38
C ARG A 4 1.13 18.68 5.02
N ILE A 5 1.39 17.49 5.56
CA ILE A 5 2.63 16.73 5.36
C ILE A 5 2.24 15.39 4.74
N LEU A 6 2.73 15.11 3.53
CA LEU A 6 2.57 13.81 2.87
C LEU A 6 3.68 12.87 3.32
N VAL A 7 3.31 11.68 3.79
CA VAL A 7 4.25 10.67 4.28
C VAL A 7 4.05 9.38 3.47
N PRO A 8 4.96 9.06 2.54
CA PRO A 8 4.93 7.79 1.84
C PRO A 8 5.34 6.65 2.79
N THR A 9 4.63 5.54 2.74
CA THR A 9 4.97 4.29 3.44
C THR A 9 5.03 3.15 2.43
N ASP A 10 5.99 2.24 2.60
CA ASP A 10 6.17 1.04 1.78
C ASP A 10 6.21 -0.25 2.64
N GLY A 11 6.01 -0.12 3.95
CA GLY A 11 6.07 -1.22 4.92
C GLY A 11 7.47 -1.52 5.45
N SER A 12 8.52 -0.85 4.95
CA SER A 12 9.88 -1.04 5.45
C SER A 12 10.09 -0.46 6.85
N ALA A 13 11.11 -0.97 7.56
CA ALA A 13 11.53 -0.42 8.84
C ALA A 13 11.94 1.06 8.73
N THR A 14 12.59 1.44 7.62
CA THR A 14 12.98 2.83 7.34
C THR A 14 11.77 3.74 7.19
N ALA A 15 10.76 3.32 6.43
CA ALA A 15 9.52 4.10 6.30
C ALA A 15 8.79 4.25 7.65
N THR A 16 8.86 3.24 8.52
CA THR A 16 8.29 3.29 9.88
C THR A 16 9.00 4.32 10.76
N GLN A 17 10.33 4.41 10.68
CA GLN A 17 11.11 5.45 11.37
C GLN A 17 10.78 6.84 10.82
N GLY A 18 10.71 6.99 9.50
CA GLY A 18 10.31 8.26 8.86
C GLY A 18 8.92 8.73 9.28
N LEU A 19 7.96 7.80 9.41
CA LEU A 19 6.62 8.12 9.91
C LEU A 19 6.65 8.64 11.37
N SER A 20 7.51 8.07 12.22
CA SER A 20 7.66 8.50 13.61
C SER A 20 8.14 9.96 13.68
N GLU A 21 9.12 10.33 12.86
CA GLU A 21 9.60 11.71 12.78
C GLU A 21 8.55 12.67 12.22
N ALA A 22 7.81 12.25 11.20
CA ALA A 22 6.74 13.05 10.61
C ALA A 22 5.59 13.31 11.61
N ILE A 23 5.30 12.36 12.51
CA ILE A 23 4.34 12.54 13.62
C ILE A 23 4.81 13.63 14.57
N THR A 24 6.08 13.60 14.97
CA THR A 24 6.66 14.64 15.84
C THR A 24 6.56 16.01 15.18
N LEU A 25 6.98 16.12 13.93
CA LEU A 25 6.93 17.37 13.18
C LEU A 25 5.50 17.91 13.01
N ALA A 26 4.54 17.05 12.68
CA ALA A 26 3.15 17.46 12.49
C ALA A 26 2.51 17.98 13.79
N ARG A 27 2.88 17.44 14.95
CA ARG A 27 2.40 17.92 16.26
C ARG A 27 2.89 19.34 16.53
N ASP A 28 4.18 19.57 16.34
CA ASP A 28 4.80 20.88 16.58
C ASP A 28 4.24 21.96 15.65
N LEU A 29 3.96 21.58 14.40
CA LEU A 29 3.43 22.47 13.37
C LEU A 29 1.90 22.57 13.34
N LYS A 30 1.19 21.77 14.15
CA LYS A 30 -0.28 21.58 14.09
C LYS A 30 -0.75 21.23 12.67
N SER A 31 0.02 20.40 11.97
CA SER A 31 -0.22 20.01 10.58
C SER A 31 -1.10 18.77 10.48
N THR A 32 -1.78 18.63 9.33
CA THR A 32 -2.42 17.37 8.95
C THR A 32 -1.39 16.42 8.34
N LEU A 33 -1.33 15.18 8.83
CA LEU A 33 -0.59 14.10 8.17
C LEU A 33 -1.46 13.41 7.12
N VAL A 34 -0.87 13.16 5.95
CA VAL A 34 -1.49 12.39 4.87
C VAL A 34 -0.58 11.22 4.53
N LEU A 35 -1.08 10.00 4.71
CA LEU A 35 -0.33 8.79 4.38
C LEU A 35 -0.57 8.39 2.94
N LEU A 36 0.51 7.97 2.26
CA LEU A 36 0.47 7.45 0.89
C LEU A 36 1.16 6.09 0.87
N TYR A 37 0.48 5.07 0.37
CA TYR A 37 1.07 3.78 0.05
C TYR A 37 0.86 3.51 -1.44
N VAL A 38 1.92 3.18 -2.17
CA VAL A 38 1.84 2.88 -3.61
C VAL A 38 1.80 1.37 -3.78
N VAL A 39 0.69 0.88 -4.34
CA VAL A 39 0.54 -0.53 -4.74
C VAL A 39 1.07 -0.72 -6.16
N ASN A 40 1.68 -1.88 -6.42
CA ASN A 40 1.98 -2.31 -7.79
C ASN A 40 0.79 -3.11 -8.32
N GLU A 41 0.21 -2.68 -9.45
CA GLU A 41 -0.98 -3.31 -10.04
C GLU A 41 -0.65 -4.60 -10.81
N TYR A 42 0.60 -4.80 -11.24
CA TYR A 42 1.00 -5.98 -12.02
C TYR A 42 0.90 -7.32 -11.27
N PRO A 43 1.40 -7.45 -10.03
CA PRO A 43 1.22 -8.67 -9.23
C PRO A 43 -0.25 -8.98 -8.97
N LEU A 44 -1.07 -7.95 -8.70
CA LEU A 44 -2.51 -8.10 -8.43
C LEU A 44 -3.26 -8.66 -9.64
N MET A 45 -2.95 -8.19 -10.85
CA MET A 45 -3.52 -8.75 -12.08
C MET A 45 -3.07 -10.18 -12.36
N MET A 46 -1.81 -10.52 -12.11
CA MET A 46 -1.30 -11.88 -12.33
C MET A 46 -1.92 -12.89 -11.35
N GLU A 47 -2.10 -12.52 -10.08
CA GLU A 47 -2.76 -13.36 -9.07
C GLU A 47 -4.23 -13.60 -9.44
N MET A 48 -4.93 -12.56 -9.92
CA MET A 48 -6.32 -12.69 -10.37
C MET A 48 -6.44 -13.55 -11.64
N ALA A 49 -5.52 -13.40 -12.61
CA ALA A 49 -5.49 -14.23 -13.81
C ALA A 49 -5.23 -15.71 -13.47
N ALA A 50 -4.32 -15.98 -12.54
CA ALA A 50 -4.07 -17.34 -12.06
C ALA A 50 -5.34 -17.94 -11.41
N ALA A 51 -6.01 -17.19 -10.55
CA ALA A 51 -7.26 -17.64 -9.91
C ALA A 51 -8.38 -17.95 -10.93
N ILE A 52 -8.51 -17.14 -11.99
CA ILE A 52 -9.48 -17.37 -13.08
C ILE A 52 -9.14 -18.66 -13.84
N ASN A 53 -7.87 -18.88 -14.20
CA ASN A 53 -7.45 -20.09 -14.91
C ASN A 53 -7.68 -21.37 -14.09
N TYR A 54 -7.48 -21.32 -12.77
CA TYR A 54 -7.79 -22.44 -11.88
C TYR A 54 -9.28 -22.76 -11.82
N ALA A 55 -10.14 -21.75 -11.83
CA ALA A 55 -11.59 -21.95 -11.83
C ALA A 55 -12.08 -22.55 -13.15
N ASP A 56 -11.54 -22.11 -14.28
CA ASP A 56 -11.89 -22.62 -15.63
C ASP A 56 -11.49 -24.08 -15.84
N HIS A 57 -10.35 -24.51 -15.27
CA HIS A 57 -9.89 -25.90 -15.37
C HIS A 57 -10.54 -26.85 -14.36
N GLY A 58 -11.21 -26.34 -13.32
CA GLY A 58 -11.95 -27.15 -12.35
C GLY A 58 -13.16 -27.87 -12.93
N ASP A 59 -13.81 -27.28 -13.94
CA ASP A 59 -15.01 -27.83 -14.58
C ASP A 59 -14.68 -28.84 -15.70
N THR A 60 -13.44 -28.89 -16.19
CA THR A 60 -13.06 -29.73 -17.35
C THR A 60 -12.82 -31.20 -16.97
N PHE A 61 -12.56 -31.51 -15.70
CA PHE A 61 -12.33 -32.89 -15.22
C PHE A 61 -13.58 -33.58 -14.65
N ALA A 62 -14.75 -32.92 -14.68
CA ALA A 62 -16.02 -33.44 -14.16
C ALA A 62 -16.98 -33.98 -15.25
N SER A 63 -16.50 -34.17 -16.49
CA SER A 63 -17.28 -34.70 -17.64
C SER A 63 -16.91 -36.13 -17.99
#